data_AF-A0A7V7XJ83-F1
#
_entry.id   AF-A0A7V7XJ83-F1
#
_cell.length_a   1.000
_cell.length_b   1.000
_cell.length_c   1.000
_cell.angle_alpha   90.00
_cell.angle_beta   90.00
_cell.angle_gamma   90.00
#
_symmetry.space_group_name_H-M   'P 1'
#
loop_
_entity.id
_entity.type
_entity.pdbx_description
1 polymer ?
#
loop_
_entity_poly.entity_id
_entity_poly.type
_entity_poly.pdbx_seq_one_letter_code
_entity_poly.pdbx_strand_id
1 'polypeptide(L)'
;MHCLVVYSDSPAFEPYSYYTDWKNGFVRHPHLKTDVLDVQDYRFLKQSLGLRNRYDLIVFAHSVFTGLFRTKRLQAVKAVMARVRGPRVFFLSNEFRNLDNMPSMAEYLGARWIISQLNLEDAKVLYHPHWNHHIASLSYGFDPEVFKPTQSAAERPIDVGFRGDYYPPYVGHDDRDILLDKFKEAMQNKPGVRTDIEVGQRFKHLEWAAFLNNCRSLLGHEAGAARIDSDENIRHFLNAQHRRLLPDNFRKLLLTMREVGVFDPPPSGRIAAPRNFEALGTKTVQILLPGRYNDLLEPGVHYIELQRDFSNLDQVLETLFDSSAYDKIAERAYKDGLEYHTYEKRVTELLNKVLG
;
A
#
# COMPACT_ATOMS: atom_id res chain seq x y z
N MET A 1 9.80 4.33 -25.53
CA MET A 1 10.84 3.83 -24.62
C MET A 1 10.61 2.35 -24.33
N HIS A 2 11.65 1.51 -24.33
CA HIS A 2 11.55 0.09 -24.02
C HIS A 2 11.77 -0.18 -22.54
N CYS A 3 10.75 -0.73 -21.88
CA CYS A 3 10.78 -1.09 -20.46
C CYS A 3 10.70 -2.61 -20.29
N LEU A 4 11.44 -3.18 -19.35
CA LEU A 4 11.27 -4.55 -18.90
C LEU A 4 10.72 -4.55 -17.47
N VAL A 5 9.56 -5.15 -17.25
CA VAL A 5 9.03 -5.39 -15.90
C VAL A 5 9.26 -6.85 -15.52
N VAL A 6 10.13 -7.07 -14.55
CA VAL A 6 10.39 -8.35 -13.91
C VAL A 6 9.52 -8.43 -12.66
N TYR A 7 8.62 -9.41 -12.62
CA TYR A 7 7.67 -9.59 -11.52
C TYR A 7 7.51 -11.07 -11.20
N SER A 8 6.90 -11.37 -10.06
CA SER A 8 6.63 -12.73 -9.60
C SER A 8 5.13 -12.87 -9.37
N ASP A 9 4.46 -13.72 -10.14
CA ASP A 9 3.04 -13.99 -9.96
C ASP A 9 2.78 -15.07 -8.92
N SER A 10 1.73 -14.93 -8.12
CA SER A 10 1.32 -15.93 -7.13
C SER A 10 -0.16 -15.80 -6.80
N PRO A 11 -0.91 -16.91 -6.65
CA PRO A 11 -2.28 -16.86 -6.15
C PRO A 11 -2.42 -16.14 -4.79
N ALA A 12 -1.36 -16.16 -3.97
CA ALA A 12 -1.34 -15.45 -2.69
C ALA A 12 -1.35 -13.91 -2.83
N PHE A 13 -1.05 -13.39 -4.02
CA PHE A 13 -1.03 -11.95 -4.30
C PHE A 13 -2.37 -11.43 -4.86
N GLU A 14 -3.29 -12.31 -5.24
CA GLU A 14 -4.59 -11.94 -5.84
C GLU A 14 -5.44 -10.96 -5.00
N PRO A 15 -5.45 -11.04 -3.65
CA PRO A 15 -6.19 -10.08 -2.81
C PRO A 15 -5.51 -8.70 -2.65
N TYR A 16 -4.36 -8.49 -3.29
CA TYR A 16 -3.54 -7.30 -3.14
C TYR A 16 -3.33 -6.65 -4.52
N SER A 17 -4.30 -5.82 -4.90
CA SER A 17 -4.36 -5.06 -6.16
C SER A 17 -3.02 -4.53 -6.65
N TYR A 18 -2.25 -3.90 -5.75
CA TYR A 18 -0.99 -3.24 -6.07
C TYR A 18 0.09 -4.15 -6.71
N TYR A 19 0.07 -5.47 -6.52
CA TYR A 19 0.98 -6.37 -7.24
C TYR A 19 0.67 -6.41 -8.74
N THR A 20 -0.63 -6.39 -9.08
CA THR A 20 -1.11 -6.40 -10.46
C THR A 20 -1.07 -5.00 -11.07
N ASP A 21 -1.46 -3.99 -10.30
CA ASP A 21 -1.73 -2.66 -10.85
C ASP A 21 -0.46 -1.88 -11.17
N TRP A 22 0.61 -2.04 -10.37
CA TRP A 22 1.91 -1.49 -10.74
C TRP A 22 2.36 -2.03 -12.10
N LYS A 23 2.27 -3.35 -12.31
CA LYS A 23 2.59 -3.99 -13.60
C LYS A 23 1.72 -3.43 -14.71
N ASN A 24 0.40 -3.35 -14.50
CA ASN A 24 -0.53 -2.81 -15.49
C ASN A 24 -0.23 -1.35 -15.84
N GLY A 25 0.14 -0.54 -14.85
CA GLY A 25 0.59 0.84 -15.05
C GLY A 25 1.73 0.93 -16.06
N PHE A 26 2.77 0.09 -15.93
CA PHE A 26 3.86 0.05 -16.91
C PHE A 26 3.43 -0.51 -18.26
N VAL A 27 2.60 -1.56 -18.30
CA VAL A 27 2.17 -2.21 -19.54
C VAL A 27 1.29 -1.29 -20.38
N ARG A 28 0.42 -0.50 -19.76
CA ARG A 28 -0.54 0.38 -20.44
C ARG A 28 -0.03 1.80 -20.65
N HIS A 29 1.13 2.15 -20.08
CA HIS A 29 1.65 3.51 -20.17
C HIS A 29 1.89 3.94 -21.64
N PRO A 30 1.36 5.09 -22.11
CA PRO A 30 1.33 5.44 -23.53
C PRO A 30 2.72 5.64 -24.17
N HIS A 31 3.74 5.93 -23.37
CA HIS A 31 5.12 6.16 -23.84
C HIS A 31 6.04 4.93 -23.69
N LEU A 32 5.54 3.82 -23.14
CA LEU A 32 6.31 2.60 -22.91
C LEU A 32 5.91 1.50 -23.88
N LYS A 33 6.93 0.83 -24.43
CA LYS A 33 6.80 -0.51 -25.00
C LYS A 33 7.36 -1.47 -23.96
N THR A 34 6.46 -2.09 -23.21
CA THR A 34 6.80 -2.87 -22.02
C THR A 34 6.81 -4.36 -22.33
N ASP A 35 7.97 -4.98 -22.15
CA ASP A 35 8.11 -6.44 -22.08
C ASP A 35 7.93 -6.86 -20.61
N VAL A 36 7.28 -8.00 -20.37
CA VAL A 36 7.07 -8.54 -19.01
C VAL A 36 7.73 -9.90 -18.87
N LEU A 37 8.33 -10.15 -17.71
CA LEU A 37 8.91 -11.44 -17.35
C LEU A 37 8.38 -11.87 -15.99
N ASP A 38 7.48 -12.85 -15.99
CA ASP A 38 7.07 -13.55 -14.77
C ASP A 38 8.15 -14.55 -14.38
N VAL A 39 8.85 -14.25 -13.29
CA VAL A 39 9.91 -15.12 -12.80
C VAL A 39 9.38 -16.36 -12.12
N GLN A 40 8.07 -16.47 -11.82
CA GLN A 40 7.43 -17.68 -11.27
C GLN A 40 6.86 -18.65 -12.33
N ASP A 41 6.67 -18.23 -13.58
CA ASP A 41 6.31 -19.13 -14.69
C ASP A 41 7.40 -20.19 -14.90
N TYR A 42 7.02 -21.47 -14.97
CA TYR A 42 7.96 -22.57 -15.21
C TYR A 42 8.73 -22.43 -16.54
N ARG A 43 8.21 -21.64 -17.48
CA ARG A 43 8.81 -21.32 -18.78
C ARG A 43 9.69 -20.06 -18.75
N PHE A 44 9.91 -19.42 -17.60
CA PHE A 44 10.58 -18.10 -17.55
C PHE A 44 11.95 -18.11 -18.25
N LEU A 45 12.73 -19.19 -18.14
CA LEU A 45 14.02 -19.33 -18.83
C LEU A 45 13.85 -19.30 -20.35
N LYS A 46 12.83 -19.98 -20.88
CA LYS A 46 12.53 -19.97 -22.31
C LYS A 46 12.03 -18.59 -22.75
N GLN A 47 11.15 -17.95 -21.98
CA GLN A 47 10.68 -16.59 -22.23
C GLN A 47 11.85 -15.59 -22.24
N SER A 48 12.84 -15.79 -21.37
CA SER A 48 14.00 -14.91 -21.24
C SER A 48 14.90 -14.86 -22.49
N LEU A 49 14.82 -15.88 -23.36
CA LEU A 49 15.55 -15.90 -24.63
C LEU A 49 15.01 -14.87 -25.62
N GLY A 50 13.74 -14.46 -25.48
CA GLY A 50 13.12 -13.43 -26.33
C GLY A 50 13.39 -12.01 -25.86
N LEU A 51 14.07 -11.81 -24.72
CA LEU A 51 14.34 -10.48 -24.20
C LEU A 51 15.36 -9.74 -25.06
N ARG A 52 15.19 -8.43 -25.12
CA ARG A 52 16.20 -7.53 -25.68
C ARG A 52 17.47 -7.58 -24.85
N ASN A 53 18.61 -7.35 -25.51
CA ASN A 53 19.89 -7.17 -24.82
C ASN A 53 20.01 -5.81 -24.12
N ARG A 54 19.14 -4.84 -24.45
CA ARG A 54 19.12 -3.50 -23.87
C ARG A 54 17.69 -2.99 -23.71
N TYR A 55 17.42 -2.40 -22.56
CA TYR A 55 16.22 -1.64 -22.23
C TYR A 55 16.61 -0.24 -21.76
N ASP A 56 15.68 0.69 -21.92
CA ASP A 56 15.80 2.04 -21.38
C ASP A 56 15.49 2.06 -19.87
N LEU A 57 14.72 1.07 -19.39
CA LEU A 57 14.44 0.85 -17.97
C LEU A 57 14.17 -0.63 -17.68
N ILE A 58 14.72 -1.13 -16.57
CA ILE A 58 14.41 -2.46 -16.03
C ILE A 58 13.84 -2.29 -14.63
N VAL A 59 12.62 -2.76 -14.43
CA VAL A 59 11.86 -2.64 -13.19
C VAL A 59 11.78 -4.01 -12.53
N PHE A 60 12.28 -4.13 -11.31
CA PHE A 60 11.96 -5.25 -10.44
C PHE A 60 10.78 -4.85 -9.56
N ALA A 61 9.62 -5.47 -9.82
CA ALA A 61 8.44 -5.28 -9.00
C ALA A 61 8.67 -5.82 -7.58
N HIS A 62 7.97 -5.25 -6.61
CA HIS A 62 8.07 -5.65 -5.21
C HIS A 62 7.69 -7.14 -4.97
N SER A 63 6.89 -7.76 -5.85
CA SER A 63 6.63 -9.22 -5.82
C SER A 63 7.88 -10.07 -6.00
N VAL A 64 8.92 -9.57 -6.67
CA VAL A 64 10.18 -10.31 -6.85
C VAL A 64 10.84 -10.54 -5.49
N PHE A 65 10.85 -9.52 -4.62
CA PHE A 65 11.34 -9.66 -3.25
C PHE A 65 10.48 -10.67 -2.48
N THR A 66 9.16 -10.46 -2.43
CA THR A 66 8.26 -11.29 -1.63
C THR A 66 8.22 -12.76 -2.09
N GLY A 67 8.33 -13.02 -3.40
CA GLY A 67 8.18 -14.36 -3.97
C GLY A 67 9.47 -15.17 -4.12
N LEU A 68 10.64 -14.53 -4.26
CA LEU A 68 11.88 -15.24 -4.60
C LEU A 68 13.01 -15.12 -3.57
N PHE A 69 12.81 -14.40 -2.47
CA PHE A 69 13.86 -14.18 -1.50
C PHE A 69 14.49 -15.49 -0.99
N ARG A 70 15.84 -15.58 -1.04
CA ARG A 70 16.65 -16.77 -0.67
C ARG A 70 16.35 -18.07 -1.45
N THR A 71 15.79 -17.97 -2.65
CA THR A 71 15.54 -19.15 -3.50
C THR A 71 16.65 -19.37 -4.54
N LYS A 72 16.84 -20.61 -5.01
CA LYS A 72 17.66 -20.92 -6.20
C LYS A 72 17.16 -20.18 -7.45
N ARG A 73 15.87 -19.83 -7.46
CA ARG A 73 15.23 -19.11 -8.55
C ARG A 73 15.76 -17.69 -8.70
N LEU A 74 16.11 -17.02 -7.59
CA LEU A 74 16.76 -15.71 -7.62
C LEU A 74 18.11 -15.73 -8.35
N GLN A 75 18.89 -16.81 -8.20
CA GLN A 75 20.16 -16.99 -8.92
C GLN A 75 19.94 -17.08 -10.43
N ALA A 76 18.90 -17.79 -10.84
CA ALA A 76 18.54 -17.92 -12.25
C ALA A 76 18.04 -16.57 -12.83
N VAL A 77 17.28 -15.79 -12.06
CA VAL A 77 16.92 -14.41 -12.43
C VAL A 77 18.18 -13.55 -12.60
N LYS A 78 19.13 -13.60 -11.66
CA LYS A 78 20.41 -12.88 -11.78
C LYS A 78 21.19 -13.28 -13.03
N ALA A 79 21.24 -14.57 -13.36
CA ALA A 79 21.92 -15.06 -14.57
C ALA A 79 21.28 -14.52 -15.86
N VAL A 80 19.94 -14.46 -15.92
CA VAL A 80 19.22 -13.82 -17.03
C VAL A 80 19.53 -12.33 -17.08
N MET A 81 19.42 -11.63 -15.95
CA MET A 81 19.66 -10.19 -15.85
C MET A 81 21.12 -9.82 -16.13
N ALA A 82 22.09 -10.72 -16.00
CA ALA A 82 23.47 -10.46 -16.40
C ALA A 82 23.63 -10.20 -17.91
N ARG A 83 22.68 -10.67 -18.73
CA ARG A 83 22.69 -10.51 -20.20
C ARG A 83 21.89 -9.29 -20.69
N VAL A 84 21.16 -8.63 -19.80
CA VAL A 84 20.24 -7.52 -20.13
C VAL A 84 20.80 -6.21 -19.57
N ARG A 85 21.06 -5.24 -20.45
CA ARG A 85 21.59 -3.92 -20.09
C ARG A 85 20.47 -2.90 -19.93
N GLY A 86 20.65 -1.94 -19.03
CA GLY A 86 19.69 -0.85 -18.77
C GLY A 86 19.77 -0.40 -17.31
N PRO A 87 19.32 0.82 -16.99
CA PRO A 87 19.16 1.25 -15.61
C PRO A 87 18.12 0.37 -14.91
N ARG A 88 18.37 0.08 -13.63
CA ARG A 88 17.60 -0.89 -12.85
C ARG A 88 17.04 -0.23 -11.60
N VAL A 89 15.73 -0.36 -11.46
CA VAL A 89 14.97 0.12 -10.29
C VAL A 89 14.37 -1.07 -9.55
N PHE A 90 14.32 -0.97 -8.23
CA PHE A 90 13.81 -2.02 -7.37
C PHE A 90 12.70 -1.45 -6.48
N PHE A 91 11.47 -1.91 -6.70
CA PHE A 91 10.32 -1.48 -5.91
C PHE A 91 10.27 -2.21 -4.57
N LEU A 92 10.04 -1.45 -3.51
CA LEU A 92 9.81 -1.99 -2.17
C LEU A 92 8.32 -2.02 -1.86
N SER A 93 7.95 -2.93 -0.97
CA SER A 93 6.61 -3.01 -0.37
C SER A 93 6.71 -3.74 0.97
N ASN A 94 5.69 -3.59 1.81
CA ASN A 94 5.69 -4.17 3.16
C ASN A 94 6.96 -3.78 3.93
N GLU A 95 7.32 -2.50 3.85
CA GLU A 95 8.50 -1.89 4.47
C GLU A 95 8.34 -1.79 6.00
N PHE A 96 8.01 -2.90 6.64
CA PHE A 96 7.95 -3.08 8.09
C PHE A 96 8.45 -4.48 8.51
N ARG A 97 8.95 -5.27 7.54
CA ARG A 97 9.52 -6.60 7.76
C ARG A 97 10.59 -6.97 6.73
N ASN A 98 11.59 -7.76 7.12
CA ASN A 98 12.72 -8.24 6.31
C ASN A 98 13.53 -7.09 5.67
N LEU A 99 13.71 -5.99 6.39
CA LEU A 99 14.22 -4.73 5.86
C LEU A 99 15.73 -4.77 5.56
N ASP A 100 16.49 -5.43 6.43
CA ASP A 100 17.92 -5.76 6.28
C ASP A 100 18.25 -6.43 4.93
N ASN A 101 17.30 -7.21 4.42
CA ASN A 101 17.49 -8.02 3.23
C ASN A 101 17.13 -7.30 1.92
N MET A 102 16.34 -6.22 1.98
CA MET A 102 15.87 -5.50 0.79
C MET A 102 17.02 -4.83 0.00
N PRO A 103 17.93 -4.03 0.63
CA PRO A 103 19.06 -3.42 -0.07
C PRO A 103 20.01 -4.47 -0.67
N SER A 104 20.29 -5.55 0.08
CA SER A 104 21.15 -6.64 -0.37
C SER A 104 20.60 -7.33 -1.63
N MET A 105 19.28 -7.53 -1.71
CA MET A 105 18.66 -8.12 -2.90
C MET A 105 18.65 -7.15 -4.09
N ALA A 106 18.40 -5.87 -3.85
CA ALA A 106 18.47 -4.83 -4.88
C ALA A 106 19.89 -4.75 -5.49
N GLU A 107 20.93 -4.72 -4.64
CA GLU A 107 22.33 -4.74 -5.06
C GLU A 107 22.67 -6.03 -5.81
N TYR A 108 22.21 -7.18 -5.28
CA TYR A 108 22.41 -8.47 -5.93
C TYR A 108 21.84 -8.47 -7.35
N LEU A 109 20.69 -7.83 -7.60
CA LEU A 109 20.10 -7.71 -8.94
C LEU A 109 20.68 -6.54 -9.76
N GLY A 110 21.62 -5.78 -9.20
CA GLY A 110 22.30 -4.65 -9.86
C GLY A 110 21.43 -3.40 -9.98
N ALA A 111 20.40 -3.26 -9.14
CA ALA A 111 19.63 -2.03 -9.06
C ALA A 111 20.51 -0.87 -8.56
N ARG A 112 20.24 0.34 -9.05
CA ARG A 112 20.85 1.59 -8.55
C ARG A 112 19.82 2.55 -7.96
N TRP A 113 18.55 2.16 -8.05
CA TRP A 113 17.43 2.89 -7.48
C TRP A 113 16.60 1.94 -6.64
N ILE A 114 16.34 2.32 -5.41
CA ILE A 114 15.27 1.75 -4.60
C ILE A 114 14.09 2.72 -4.63
N ILE A 115 12.91 2.16 -4.88
CA ILE A 115 11.64 2.90 -4.93
C ILE A 115 10.83 2.51 -3.68
N SER A 116 10.83 3.39 -2.69
CA SER A 116 10.12 3.23 -1.41
C SER A 116 8.70 3.79 -1.52
N GLN A 117 7.77 3.23 -0.74
CA GLN A 117 6.42 3.75 -0.55
C GLN A 117 6.33 4.74 0.62
N LEU A 118 7.37 4.81 1.46
CA LEU A 118 7.48 5.73 2.58
C LEU A 118 7.66 7.16 2.08
N ASN A 119 7.47 8.15 2.96
CA ASN A 119 7.94 9.51 2.69
C ASN A 119 9.46 9.50 2.46
N LEU A 120 9.95 10.41 1.63
CA LEU A 120 11.34 10.37 1.19
C LEU A 120 12.33 10.48 2.35
N GLU A 121 12.04 11.31 3.34
CA GLU A 121 12.82 11.49 4.56
C GLU A 121 12.85 10.22 5.41
N ASP A 122 11.73 9.52 5.57
CA ASP A 122 11.64 8.27 6.31
C ASP A 122 12.42 7.16 5.58
N ALA A 123 12.24 7.06 4.26
CA ALA A 123 12.98 6.13 3.40
C ALA A 123 14.50 6.38 3.47
N LYS A 124 14.92 7.65 3.48
CA LYS A 124 16.33 8.04 3.58
C LYS A 124 16.92 7.63 4.92
N VAL A 125 16.25 7.92 6.03
CA VAL A 125 16.70 7.50 7.37
C VAL A 125 16.80 5.97 7.44
N LEU A 126 15.82 5.25 6.88
CA LEU A 126 15.78 3.79 6.92
C LEU A 126 16.88 3.12 6.07
N TYR A 127 17.09 3.59 4.84
CA TYR A 127 17.91 2.87 3.86
C TYR A 127 19.32 3.44 3.66
N HIS A 128 19.59 4.72 3.90
CA HIS A 128 20.95 5.26 3.70
C HIS A 128 22.06 4.50 4.43
N PRO A 129 21.87 3.99 5.66
CA PRO A 129 22.91 3.21 6.33
C PRO A 129 23.34 1.93 5.58
N HIS A 130 22.46 1.40 4.71
CA HIS A 130 22.64 0.12 4.03
C HIS A 130 22.57 0.23 2.49
N TRP A 131 22.42 1.44 1.95
CA TRP A 131 22.23 1.71 0.52
C TRP A 131 22.94 2.98 0.08
N ASN A 132 23.97 2.81 -0.75
CA ASN A 132 24.84 3.90 -1.23
C ASN A 132 24.45 4.42 -2.62
N HIS A 133 23.25 4.09 -3.10
CA HIS A 133 22.74 4.57 -4.38
C HIS A 133 21.51 5.45 -4.20
N HIS A 134 20.71 5.59 -5.25
CA HIS A 134 19.59 6.50 -5.25
C HIS A 134 18.37 5.89 -4.56
N ILE A 135 17.65 6.74 -3.83
CA ILE A 135 16.38 6.41 -3.17
C ILE A 135 15.35 7.40 -3.71
N ALA A 136 14.23 6.88 -4.19
CA ALA A 136 13.05 7.66 -4.53
C ALA A 136 11.86 7.19 -3.70
N SER A 137 11.00 8.14 -3.35
CA SER A 137 9.66 7.86 -2.82
C SER A 137 8.66 7.92 -3.98
N LEU A 138 7.81 6.91 -4.08
CA LEU A 138 6.64 6.88 -4.95
C LEU A 138 5.53 6.14 -4.23
N SER A 139 4.50 6.86 -3.80
CA SER A 139 3.31 6.27 -3.21
C SER A 139 2.52 5.42 -4.20
N TYR A 140 1.58 4.66 -3.67
CA TYR A 140 0.62 3.90 -4.46
C TYR A 140 -0.30 4.80 -5.31
N GLY A 141 -1.04 4.15 -6.19
CA GLY A 141 -2.13 4.74 -6.95
C GLY A 141 -3.25 3.72 -7.15
N PHE A 142 -4.13 3.98 -8.12
CA PHE A 142 -5.16 3.01 -8.55
C PHE A 142 -5.16 2.80 -10.06
N ASP A 143 -5.69 1.66 -10.51
CA ASP A 143 -5.97 1.37 -11.92
C ASP A 143 -7.39 1.87 -12.28
N PRO A 144 -7.53 2.96 -13.08
CA PRO A 144 -8.83 3.53 -13.41
C PRO A 144 -9.70 2.62 -14.30
N GLU A 145 -9.13 1.56 -14.89
CA GLU A 145 -9.93 0.56 -15.61
C GLU A 145 -10.72 -0.34 -14.67
N VAL A 146 -10.21 -0.54 -13.45
CA VAL A 146 -10.80 -1.42 -12.43
C VAL A 146 -11.58 -0.59 -11.41
N PHE A 147 -10.94 0.44 -10.85
CA PHE A 147 -11.51 1.29 -9.82
C PHE A 147 -12.13 2.53 -10.47
N LYS A 148 -13.39 2.36 -10.86
CA LYS A 148 -14.25 3.41 -11.43
C LYS A 148 -15.65 3.31 -10.84
N PRO A 149 -16.41 4.43 -10.76
CA PRO A 149 -17.78 4.39 -10.29
C PRO A 149 -18.65 3.57 -11.26
N THR A 150 -19.42 2.63 -10.74
CA THR A 150 -20.38 1.81 -11.50
C THR A 150 -21.84 2.08 -11.13
N GLN A 151 -22.07 2.78 -10.02
CA GLN A 151 -23.39 3.20 -9.56
C GLN A 151 -23.28 4.46 -8.70
N SER A 152 -24.39 5.19 -8.56
CA SER A 152 -24.45 6.42 -7.77
C SER A 152 -24.36 6.13 -6.27
N ALA A 153 -23.95 7.12 -5.47
CA ALA A 153 -23.83 6.97 -4.01
C ALA A 153 -25.17 6.64 -3.33
N ALA A 154 -26.29 7.13 -3.88
CA ALA A 154 -27.64 6.89 -3.34
C ALA A 154 -28.11 5.44 -3.50
N GLU A 155 -27.60 4.72 -4.50
CA GLU A 155 -27.93 3.32 -4.78
C GLU A 155 -27.12 2.34 -3.93
N ARG A 156 -26.10 2.83 -3.21
CA ARG A 156 -25.18 1.98 -2.47
C ARG A 156 -25.84 1.41 -1.21
N PRO A 157 -25.85 0.07 -1.03
CA PRO A 157 -26.53 -0.56 0.09
C PRO A 157 -25.81 -0.43 1.43
N ILE A 158 -24.51 -0.12 1.43
CA ILE A 158 -23.67 -0.05 2.63
C ILE A 158 -23.30 1.41 2.87
N ASP A 159 -23.63 1.96 4.04
CA ASP A 159 -23.28 3.35 4.37
C ASP A 159 -21.80 3.44 4.77
N VAL A 160 -21.33 2.47 5.57
CA VAL A 160 -19.94 2.41 6.05
C VAL A 160 -19.38 1.00 5.91
N GLY A 161 -18.42 0.83 5.00
CA GLY A 161 -17.77 -0.44 4.72
C GLY A 161 -16.35 -0.55 5.28
N PHE A 162 -15.90 -1.78 5.52
CA PHE A 162 -14.49 -2.09 5.80
C PHE A 162 -14.16 -3.56 5.53
N ARG A 163 -12.95 -3.81 4.99
CA ARG A 163 -12.32 -5.13 4.94
C ARG A 163 -10.84 -5.07 5.30
N GLY A 164 -10.37 -6.04 6.06
CA GLY A 164 -8.96 -6.17 6.39
C GLY A 164 -8.65 -7.25 7.41
N ASP A 165 -7.42 -7.24 7.89
CA ASP A 165 -6.97 -8.07 9.00
C ASP A 165 -6.45 -7.18 10.13
N TYR A 166 -6.40 -7.74 11.33
CA TYR A 166 -5.62 -7.17 12.42
C TYR A 166 -4.14 -7.12 12.04
N TYR A 167 -3.47 -6.06 12.49
CA TYR A 167 -2.05 -5.95 12.29
C TYR A 167 -1.27 -6.73 13.34
N PRO A 168 -0.09 -7.24 12.96
CA PRO A 168 0.84 -7.76 13.94
C PRO A 168 1.20 -6.67 14.97
N PRO A 169 1.38 -7.03 16.25
CA PRO A 169 1.66 -6.07 17.32
C PRO A 169 2.84 -5.13 17.08
N TYR A 170 3.85 -5.60 16.34
CA TYR A 170 5.06 -4.84 16.02
C TYR A 170 4.85 -3.70 15.02
N VAL A 171 3.66 -3.57 14.45
CA VAL A 171 3.25 -2.37 13.70
C VAL A 171 3.16 -1.14 14.63
N GLY A 172 2.95 -1.34 15.94
CA GLY A 172 3.19 -0.30 16.95
C GLY A 172 2.02 0.66 17.23
N HIS A 173 0.96 0.67 16.42
CA HIS A 173 -0.28 1.43 16.67
C HIS A 173 -1.51 0.52 16.73
N ASP A 174 -2.65 1.04 17.17
CA ASP A 174 -3.94 0.33 17.33
C ASP A 174 -5.07 0.89 16.47
N ASP A 175 -4.76 1.67 15.43
CA ASP A 175 -5.76 2.20 14.49
C ASP A 175 -6.77 1.16 13.97
N ARG A 176 -6.31 -0.06 13.70
CA ARG A 176 -7.17 -1.17 13.29
C ARG A 176 -8.14 -1.56 14.40
N ASP A 177 -7.65 -1.76 15.61
CA ASP A 177 -8.46 -2.08 16.79
C ASP A 177 -9.48 -0.97 17.10
N ILE A 178 -9.07 0.30 16.97
CA ILE A 178 -9.96 1.46 17.11
C ILE A 178 -11.10 1.39 16.09
N LEU A 179 -10.79 1.23 14.80
CA LEU A 179 -11.81 1.22 13.74
C LEU A 179 -12.64 -0.07 13.71
N LEU A 180 -12.12 -1.18 14.20
CA LEU A 180 -12.82 -2.46 14.14
C LEU A 180 -13.68 -2.71 15.36
N ASP A 181 -13.15 -2.44 16.55
CA ASP A 181 -13.82 -2.83 17.79
C ASP A 181 -14.64 -1.64 18.30
N LYS A 182 -13.99 -0.49 18.49
CA LYS A 182 -14.66 0.69 19.07
C LYS A 182 -15.69 1.28 18.11
N PHE A 183 -15.41 1.32 16.80
CA PHE A 183 -16.35 1.91 15.85
C PHE A 183 -17.62 1.06 15.75
N LYS A 184 -17.47 -0.27 15.70
CA LYS A 184 -18.62 -1.20 15.73
C LYS A 184 -19.45 -1.00 16.98
N GLU A 185 -18.83 -0.85 18.14
CA GLU A 185 -19.51 -0.54 19.40
C GLU A 185 -20.28 0.80 19.31
N ALA A 186 -19.64 1.86 18.82
CA ALA A 186 -20.27 3.16 18.66
C ALA A 186 -21.49 3.13 17.70
N MET A 187 -21.45 2.28 16.67
CA MET A 187 -22.55 2.08 15.73
C MET A 187 -23.76 1.35 16.30
N GLN A 188 -23.64 0.64 17.42
CA GLN A 188 -24.80 0.02 18.09
C GLN A 188 -25.83 1.07 18.52
N ASN A 189 -25.39 2.30 18.79
CA ASN A 189 -26.26 3.42 19.15
C ASN A 189 -26.77 4.22 17.93
N LYS A 190 -26.54 3.74 16.70
CA LYS A 190 -26.89 4.42 15.44
C LYS A 190 -27.66 3.47 14.50
N PRO A 191 -28.89 3.04 14.85
CA PRO A 191 -29.61 1.98 14.15
C PRO A 191 -30.01 2.30 12.69
N GLY A 192 -29.88 3.56 12.26
CA GLY A 192 -30.12 3.98 10.88
C GLY A 192 -28.91 3.87 9.95
N VAL A 193 -27.73 3.52 10.45
CA VAL A 193 -26.49 3.45 9.66
C VAL A 193 -26.19 1.99 9.30
N ARG A 194 -26.23 1.67 8.00
CA ARG A 194 -25.96 0.31 7.51
C ARG A 194 -24.45 0.12 7.40
N THR A 195 -23.90 -0.76 8.24
CA THR A 195 -22.46 -1.04 8.27
C THR A 195 -22.16 -2.44 7.75
N ASP A 196 -21.03 -2.57 7.07
CA ASP A 196 -20.47 -3.87 6.66
C ASP A 196 -18.96 -3.86 6.91
N ILE A 197 -18.56 -4.28 8.12
CA ILE A 197 -17.19 -4.19 8.63
C ILE A 197 -16.74 -5.58 9.03
N GLU A 198 -15.84 -6.19 8.25
CA GLU A 198 -15.39 -7.56 8.48
C GLU A 198 -13.87 -7.69 8.55
N VAL A 199 -13.43 -8.64 9.38
CA VAL A 199 -12.03 -8.96 9.64
C VAL A 199 -11.73 -10.39 9.20
N GLY A 200 -10.57 -10.64 8.60
CA GLY A 200 -10.20 -11.97 8.11
C GLY A 200 -10.81 -12.32 6.76
N GLN A 201 -11.66 -11.43 6.21
CA GLN A 201 -12.18 -11.53 4.86
C GLN A 201 -11.45 -10.53 3.97
N ARG A 202 -10.67 -11.04 3.01
CA ARG A 202 -10.11 -10.24 1.92
C ARG A 202 -10.78 -10.59 0.61
N PHE A 203 -11.18 -9.57 -0.11
CA PHE A 203 -11.70 -9.71 -1.46
C PHE A 203 -10.56 -9.78 -2.47
N LYS A 204 -10.79 -10.54 -3.54
CA LYS A 204 -9.95 -10.49 -4.74
C LYS A 204 -10.13 -9.15 -5.43
N HIS A 205 -9.23 -8.86 -6.35
CA HIS A 205 -9.15 -7.56 -6.99
C HIS A 205 -10.49 -6.99 -7.52
N LEU A 206 -11.24 -7.74 -8.35
CA LEU A 206 -12.53 -7.26 -8.89
C LEU A 206 -13.65 -7.26 -7.85
N GLU A 207 -13.64 -8.21 -6.92
CA GLU A 207 -14.59 -8.27 -5.80
C GLU A 207 -14.42 -7.06 -4.88
N TRP A 208 -13.19 -6.61 -4.69
CA TRP A 208 -12.87 -5.40 -3.92
C TRP A 208 -13.39 -4.14 -4.60
N ALA A 209 -13.20 -4.00 -5.92
CA ALA A 209 -13.77 -2.90 -6.68
C ALA A 209 -15.32 -2.88 -6.63
N ALA A 210 -15.95 -4.07 -6.69
CA ALA A 210 -17.39 -4.20 -6.53
C ALA A 210 -17.86 -3.84 -5.11
N PHE A 211 -17.12 -4.26 -4.08
CA PHE A 211 -17.40 -3.89 -2.69
C PHE A 211 -17.33 -2.37 -2.49
N LEU A 212 -16.27 -1.71 -2.96
CA LEU A 212 -16.13 -0.26 -2.89
C LEU A 212 -17.32 0.46 -3.56
N ASN A 213 -17.75 -0.04 -4.73
CA ASN A 213 -18.92 0.50 -5.42
C ASN A 213 -20.24 0.26 -4.68
N ASN A 214 -20.32 -0.71 -3.76
CA ASN A 214 -21.47 -0.93 -2.88
C ASN A 214 -21.40 -0.12 -1.57
N CYS A 215 -20.30 0.57 -1.31
CA CYS A 215 -20.11 1.38 -0.11
C CYS A 215 -20.25 2.88 -0.41
N ARG A 216 -21.13 3.57 0.32
CA ARG A 216 -21.18 5.04 0.35
C ARG A 216 -19.89 5.59 0.94
N SER A 217 -19.39 4.96 2.01
CA SER A 217 -18.09 5.29 2.57
C SER A 217 -17.26 4.08 2.99
N LEU A 218 -15.95 4.28 3.08
CA LEU A 218 -14.98 3.29 3.54
C LEU A 218 -14.24 3.79 4.78
N LEU A 219 -14.22 3.00 5.85
CA LEU A 219 -13.38 3.27 7.01
C LEU A 219 -11.90 2.99 6.70
N GLY A 220 -11.03 3.85 7.19
CA GLY A 220 -9.60 3.68 7.00
C GLY A 220 -8.71 4.46 7.96
N HIS A 221 -7.43 4.18 7.83
CA HIS A 221 -6.32 4.82 8.51
C HIS A 221 -5.08 4.63 7.62
N GLU A 222 -3.96 5.30 7.90
CA GLU A 222 -2.72 5.02 7.17
C GLU A 222 -2.24 3.59 7.44
N ALA A 223 -1.72 2.91 6.42
CA ALA A 223 -1.10 1.60 6.61
C ALA A 223 0.35 1.71 7.07
N GLY A 224 0.95 0.57 7.39
CA GLY A 224 2.36 0.46 7.77
C GLY A 224 2.62 0.74 9.24
N ALA A 225 3.86 0.54 9.67
CA ALA A 225 4.25 0.62 11.08
C ALA A 225 4.34 2.07 11.57
N ALA A 226 3.99 2.32 12.83
CA ALA A 226 4.18 3.61 13.47
C ALA A 226 5.66 4.03 13.43
N ARG A 227 6.54 3.05 13.66
CA ARG A 227 7.99 3.17 13.56
C ARG A 227 8.59 1.97 12.86
N ILE A 228 9.64 2.20 12.10
CA ILE A 228 10.44 1.16 11.46
C ILE A 228 11.89 1.24 11.95
N ASP A 229 12.49 0.09 12.22
CA ASP A 229 13.90 -0.07 12.53
C ASP A 229 14.60 -1.01 11.54
N SER A 230 15.74 -0.59 10.97
CA SER A 230 16.43 -1.34 9.90
C SER A 230 16.93 -2.72 10.34
N ASP A 231 17.20 -2.89 11.64
CA ASP A 231 17.68 -4.13 12.27
C ASP A 231 16.53 -4.99 12.82
N GLU A 232 15.29 -4.51 12.74
CA GLU A 232 14.08 -5.21 13.16
C GLU A 232 14.08 -5.67 14.63
N ASN A 233 14.88 -5.02 15.48
CA ASN A 233 14.96 -5.29 16.91
C ASN A 233 13.60 -5.22 17.61
N ILE A 234 12.79 -4.20 17.29
CA ILE A 234 11.44 -4.05 17.85
C ILE A 234 10.57 -5.24 17.45
N ARG A 235 10.59 -5.60 16.17
CA ARG A 235 9.83 -6.73 15.64
C ARG A 235 10.27 -8.05 16.28
N HIS A 236 11.58 -8.30 16.38
CA HIS A 236 12.12 -9.52 17.00
C HIS A 236 11.78 -9.59 18.48
N PHE A 237 11.94 -8.50 19.21
CA PHE A 237 11.58 -8.40 20.62
C PHE A 237 10.10 -8.71 20.85
N LEU A 238 9.19 -8.04 20.14
CA LEU A 238 7.75 -8.24 20.31
C LEU A 238 7.30 -9.64 19.91
N ASN A 239 7.87 -10.22 18.85
CA ASN A 239 7.57 -11.61 18.48
C ASN A 239 8.02 -12.60 19.56
N ALA A 240 9.18 -12.37 20.18
CA ALA A 240 9.67 -13.20 21.29
C ALA A 240 8.78 -13.06 22.52
N GLN A 241 8.37 -11.84 22.87
CA GLN A 241 7.48 -11.61 24.01
C GLN A 241 6.07 -12.18 23.78
N HIS A 242 5.51 -12.06 22.58
CA HIS A 242 4.20 -12.61 22.24
C HIS A 242 4.13 -14.13 22.40
N ARG A 243 5.24 -14.84 22.17
CA ARG A 243 5.33 -16.30 22.37
C ARG A 243 5.48 -16.70 23.84
N ARG A 244 5.95 -15.79 24.69
CA ARG A 244 6.35 -16.08 26.09
C ARG A 244 5.32 -15.61 27.11
N LEU A 245 4.69 -14.47 26.86
CA LEU A 245 3.77 -13.82 27.78
C LEU A 245 2.34 -14.29 27.56
N LEU A 246 1.55 -14.31 28.64
CA LEU A 246 0.10 -14.43 28.55
C LEU A 246 -0.48 -13.22 27.80
N PRO A 247 -1.63 -13.36 27.11
CA PRO A 247 -2.22 -12.30 26.29
C PRO A 247 -2.36 -10.95 27.01
N ASP A 248 -2.87 -10.93 28.25
CA ASP A 248 -3.05 -9.68 29.02
C ASP A 248 -1.72 -9.00 29.38
N ASN A 249 -0.72 -9.80 29.73
CA ASN A 249 0.63 -9.29 30.02
C ASN A 249 1.29 -8.73 28.77
N PHE A 250 1.08 -9.37 27.62
CA PHE A 250 1.57 -8.87 26.34
C PHE A 250 0.84 -7.58 25.92
N ARG A 251 -0.49 -7.50 26.10
CA ARG A 251 -1.27 -6.28 25.87
C ARG A 251 -0.76 -5.13 26.75
N LYS A 252 -0.51 -5.38 28.04
CA LYS A 252 0.06 -4.39 28.96
C LYS A 252 1.44 -3.92 28.50
N LEU A 253 2.30 -4.82 28.04
CA LEU A 253 3.60 -4.45 27.48
C LEU A 253 3.45 -3.50 26.27
N LEU A 254 2.55 -3.81 25.32
CA LEU A 254 2.31 -2.95 24.16
C LEU A 254 1.83 -1.55 24.56
N LEU A 255 0.89 -1.48 25.51
CA LEU A 255 0.39 -0.20 26.04
C LEU A 255 1.52 0.61 26.66
N THR A 256 2.31 0.00 27.55
CA THR A 256 3.46 0.67 28.17
C THR A 256 4.48 1.14 27.13
N MET A 257 4.79 0.32 26.10
CA MET A 257 5.70 0.73 25.02
C MET A 257 5.18 1.94 24.24
N ARG A 258 3.87 2.05 24.03
CA ARG A 258 3.26 3.24 23.41
C ARG A 258 3.31 4.45 24.34
N GLU A 259 2.95 4.28 25.61
CA GLU A 259 2.93 5.36 26.61
C GLU A 259 4.32 5.99 26.82
N VAL A 260 5.39 5.20 26.76
CA VAL A 260 6.77 5.70 26.86
C VAL A 260 7.38 6.11 25.50
N GLY A 261 6.58 6.11 24.44
CA GLY A 261 6.97 6.63 23.13
C GLY A 261 7.95 5.77 22.35
N VAL A 262 7.94 4.44 22.51
CA VAL A 262 8.85 3.54 21.75
C VAL A 262 8.63 3.66 20.24
N PHE A 263 7.40 3.95 19.81
CA PHE A 263 7.00 3.99 18.41
C PHE A 263 6.91 5.40 17.81
N ASP A 264 7.26 6.45 18.56
CA ASP A 264 7.11 7.84 18.12
C ASP A 264 8.30 8.35 17.27
N PRO A 265 9.56 7.97 17.54
CA PRO A 265 10.69 8.48 16.77
C PRO A 265 10.70 7.97 15.32
N PRO A 266 11.23 8.77 14.36
CA PRO A 266 11.40 8.35 12.98
C PRO A 266 12.43 7.20 12.84
N PRO A 267 12.43 6.49 11.70
CA PRO A 267 11.55 6.68 10.56
C PRO A 267 10.14 6.10 10.79
N SER A 268 9.12 6.82 10.31
CA SER A 268 7.75 6.32 10.31
C SER A 268 7.51 5.39 9.11
N GLY A 269 6.74 4.34 9.33
CA GLY A 269 6.26 3.45 8.27
C GLY A 269 4.88 3.79 7.73
N ARG A 270 4.32 4.91 8.17
CA ARG A 270 2.93 5.30 7.90
C ARG A 270 2.78 5.83 6.48
N ILE A 271 1.84 5.25 5.74
CA ILE A 271 1.61 5.53 4.32
C ILE A 271 0.12 5.54 3.95
N ALA A 272 -0.22 6.31 2.92
CA ALA A 272 -1.44 6.11 2.16
C ALA A 272 -1.32 4.79 1.36
N ALA A 273 -2.23 3.87 1.63
CA ALA A 273 -2.23 2.54 1.03
C ALA A 273 -3.06 2.51 -0.27
N PRO A 274 -2.95 1.44 -1.09
CA PRO A 274 -3.75 1.29 -2.32
C PRO A 274 -5.24 1.54 -2.09
N ARG A 275 -5.81 0.99 -1.01
CA ARG A 275 -7.22 1.20 -0.63
C ARG A 275 -7.65 2.65 -0.51
N ASN A 276 -6.72 3.55 -0.15
CA ASN A 276 -7.04 4.95 -0.03
C ASN A 276 -7.22 5.60 -1.41
N PHE A 277 -6.40 5.20 -2.39
CA PHE A 277 -6.48 5.69 -3.77
C PHE A 277 -7.60 5.00 -4.56
N GLU A 278 -7.82 3.71 -4.33
CA GLU A 278 -8.89 2.92 -4.96
C GLU A 278 -10.27 3.47 -4.59
N ALA A 279 -10.46 3.91 -3.35
CA ALA A 279 -11.68 4.58 -2.91
C ALA A 279 -11.92 5.92 -3.64
N LEU A 280 -10.85 6.67 -3.96
CA LEU A 280 -10.97 7.87 -4.83
C LEU A 280 -11.54 7.45 -6.18
N GLY A 281 -10.95 6.43 -6.82
CA GLY A 281 -11.33 5.94 -8.14
C GLY A 281 -12.78 5.48 -8.24
N THR A 282 -13.37 4.93 -7.18
CA THR A 282 -14.77 4.48 -7.16
C THR A 282 -15.77 5.53 -6.65
N LYS A 283 -15.33 6.78 -6.40
CA LYS A 283 -16.15 7.80 -5.71
C LYS A 283 -16.69 7.30 -4.36
N THR A 284 -15.88 6.53 -3.63
CA THR A 284 -16.22 6.05 -2.29
C THR A 284 -15.60 6.99 -1.28
N VAL A 285 -16.42 7.79 -0.61
CA VAL A 285 -15.92 8.73 0.41
C VAL A 285 -15.22 7.96 1.52
N GLN A 286 -14.09 8.46 1.99
CA GLN A 286 -13.37 7.79 3.07
C GLN A 286 -13.71 8.45 4.41
N ILE A 287 -13.86 7.64 5.45
CA ILE A 287 -13.88 8.09 6.85
C ILE A 287 -12.56 7.64 7.45
N LEU A 288 -11.64 8.58 7.66
CA LEU A 288 -10.27 8.25 8.05
C LEU A 288 -9.90 8.80 9.42
N LEU A 289 -9.11 8.04 10.17
CA LEU A 289 -8.40 8.58 11.34
C LEU A 289 -7.39 9.67 10.91
N PRO A 290 -7.06 10.64 11.79
CA PRO A 290 -6.01 11.62 11.51
C PRO A 290 -4.69 10.93 11.17
N GLY A 291 -4.02 11.45 10.14
CA GLY A 291 -2.77 10.90 9.62
C GLY A 291 -2.17 11.84 8.58
N ARG A 292 -0.94 11.55 8.17
CA ARG A 292 -0.21 12.34 7.17
C ARG A 292 -0.55 11.93 5.75
N TYR A 293 -0.84 10.65 5.50
CA TYR A 293 -1.24 10.11 4.20
C TYR A 293 -0.28 10.49 3.05
N ASN A 294 1.03 10.45 3.33
CA ASN A 294 2.09 10.88 2.41
C ASN A 294 1.95 12.34 1.91
N ASP A 295 1.23 13.19 2.64
CA ASP A 295 0.87 14.54 2.21
C ASP A 295 0.02 14.56 0.91
N LEU A 296 -0.68 13.46 0.61
CA LEU A 296 -1.49 13.27 -0.61
C LEU A 296 -2.99 13.37 -0.37
N LEU A 297 -3.46 13.18 0.88
CA LEU A 297 -4.89 13.21 1.22
C LEU A 297 -5.11 14.18 2.37
N GLU A 298 -6.11 15.05 2.20
CA GLU A 298 -6.39 16.16 3.11
C GLU A 298 -7.80 16.01 3.73
N PRO A 299 -7.95 16.21 5.05
CA PRO A 299 -9.24 16.13 5.73
C PRO A 299 -10.20 17.22 5.24
N GLY A 300 -11.47 16.87 5.04
CA GLY A 300 -12.52 17.76 4.53
C GLY A 300 -12.42 18.06 3.02
N VAL A 301 -11.34 17.64 2.36
CA VAL A 301 -11.14 17.76 0.90
C VAL A 301 -11.26 16.39 0.23
N HIS A 302 -10.51 15.42 0.74
CA HIS A 302 -10.39 14.08 0.16
C HIS A 302 -11.12 13.00 0.98
N TYR A 303 -11.33 13.26 2.27
CA TYR A 303 -11.97 12.34 3.21
C TYR A 303 -12.65 13.09 4.36
N ILE A 304 -13.53 12.40 5.09
CA ILE A 304 -14.14 12.87 6.34
C ILE A 304 -13.27 12.38 7.51
N GLU A 305 -12.73 13.30 8.31
CA GLU A 305 -11.87 12.93 9.45
C GLU A 305 -12.70 12.44 10.64
N LEU A 306 -12.31 11.30 11.20
CA LEU A 306 -12.87 10.72 12.42
C LEU A 306 -11.83 10.76 13.54
N GLN A 307 -12.09 11.52 14.61
CA GLN A 307 -11.17 11.61 15.75
C GLN A 307 -10.98 10.25 16.40
N ARG A 308 -9.79 9.99 16.95
CA ARG A 308 -9.42 8.68 17.54
C ARG A 308 -10.30 8.27 18.73
N ASP A 309 -10.91 9.25 19.39
CA ASP A 309 -11.83 9.07 20.52
C ASP A 309 -13.31 9.09 20.10
N PHE A 310 -13.60 9.26 18.80
CA PHE A 310 -14.93 9.39 18.22
C PHE A 310 -15.78 10.55 18.75
N SER A 311 -15.14 11.55 19.35
CA SER A 311 -15.81 12.77 19.82
C SER A 311 -16.60 13.51 18.74
N ASN A 312 -16.22 13.35 17.46
CA ASN A 312 -16.88 13.98 16.32
C ASN A 312 -17.74 13.02 15.47
N LEU A 313 -18.06 11.82 15.97
CA LEU A 313 -18.77 10.80 15.19
C LEU A 313 -20.12 11.29 14.65
N ASP A 314 -20.86 12.08 15.42
CA ASP A 314 -22.16 12.61 14.99
C ASP A 314 -22.00 13.56 13.79
N GLN A 315 -20.99 14.43 13.82
CA GLN A 315 -20.66 15.32 12.71
C GLN A 315 -20.19 14.56 11.46
N VAL A 316 -19.43 13.46 11.65
CA VAL A 316 -19.02 12.57 10.57
C VAL A 316 -20.24 11.98 9.87
N LEU A 317 -21.23 11.49 10.64
CA LEU A 317 -22.46 10.93 10.09
C LEU A 317 -23.35 12.00 9.43
N GLU A 318 -23.48 13.18 10.03
CA GLU A 318 -24.19 14.31 9.42
C GLU A 318 -23.61 14.64 8.04
N THR A 319 -22.28 14.75 7.95
CA THR A 319 -21.57 14.98 6.68
C THR A 319 -21.78 13.83 5.69
N LEU A 320 -21.76 12.59 6.17
CA LEU A 320 -21.95 11.41 5.33
C LEU A 320 -23.34 11.41 4.68
N PHE A 321 -24.39 11.82 5.40
CA PHE A 321 -25.78 11.79 4.93
C PHE A 321 -26.25 13.09 4.27
N ASP A 322 -25.59 14.22 4.48
CA ASP A 322 -25.79 15.45 3.71
C ASP A 322 -25.29 15.25 2.27
N SER A 323 -26.21 15.24 1.30
CA SER A 323 -25.87 14.99 -0.12
C SER A 323 -24.95 16.07 -0.68
N SER A 324 -25.11 17.33 -0.30
CA SER A 324 -24.26 18.42 -0.80
C SER A 324 -22.84 18.32 -0.24
N ALA A 325 -22.71 18.02 1.05
CA ALA A 325 -21.39 17.88 1.68
C ALA A 325 -20.67 16.62 1.18
N TYR A 326 -21.40 15.50 1.08
CA TYR A 326 -20.91 14.25 0.54
C TYR A 326 -20.41 14.39 -0.91
N ASP A 327 -21.25 14.92 -1.80
CA ASP A 327 -20.92 15.03 -3.24
C ASP A 327 -19.71 15.93 -3.45
N LYS A 328 -19.59 17.02 -2.67
CA LYS A 328 -18.42 17.91 -2.74
C LYS A 328 -17.12 17.15 -2.45
N ILE A 329 -17.09 16.33 -1.41
CA ILE A 329 -15.90 15.53 -1.06
C ILE A 329 -15.67 14.44 -2.10
N ALA A 330 -16.71 13.69 -2.47
CA ALA A 330 -16.62 12.59 -3.42
C ALA A 330 -16.11 13.03 -4.81
N GLU A 331 -16.65 14.13 -5.36
CA GLU A 331 -16.23 14.66 -6.65
C GLU A 331 -14.82 15.23 -6.61
N ARG A 332 -14.45 15.95 -5.54
CA ARG A 332 -13.10 16.49 -5.40
C ARG A 332 -12.07 15.36 -5.30
N ALA A 333 -12.32 14.39 -4.42
CA ALA A 333 -11.49 13.21 -4.22
C ALA A 333 -11.28 12.41 -5.53
N TYR A 334 -12.35 12.19 -6.28
CA TYR A 334 -12.30 11.47 -7.56
C TYR A 334 -11.52 12.22 -8.64
N LYS A 335 -11.79 13.53 -8.79
CA LYS A 335 -11.10 14.37 -9.77
C LYS A 335 -9.59 14.37 -9.52
N ASP A 336 -9.18 14.65 -8.29
CA ASP A 336 -7.77 14.69 -7.91
C ASP A 336 -7.15 13.29 -8.01
N GLY A 337 -7.91 12.24 -7.67
CA GLY A 337 -7.53 10.85 -7.88
C GLY A 337 -7.14 10.55 -9.33
N LEU A 338 -7.99 10.92 -10.29
CA LEU A 338 -7.71 10.72 -11.72
C LEU A 338 -6.56 11.59 -12.23
N GLU A 339 -6.47 12.83 -11.74
CA GLU A 339 -5.48 13.80 -12.19
C GLU A 339 -4.07 13.45 -11.70
N TYR A 340 -3.94 12.94 -10.46
CA TYR A 340 -2.65 12.82 -9.77
C TYR A 340 -2.31 11.42 -9.26
N HIS A 341 -3.26 10.49 -9.11
CA HIS A 341 -3.08 9.28 -8.30
C HIS A 341 -3.34 7.96 -9.04
N THR A 342 -3.35 7.95 -10.37
CA THR A 342 -3.37 6.69 -11.13
C THR A 342 -1.96 6.11 -11.26
N TYR A 343 -1.86 4.79 -11.45
CA TYR A 343 -0.56 4.15 -11.70
C TYR A 343 0.13 4.67 -12.96
N GLU A 344 -0.61 5.15 -13.97
CA GLU A 344 -0.01 5.85 -15.12
C GLU A 344 0.80 7.07 -14.66
N LYS A 345 0.23 7.91 -13.79
CA LYS A 345 0.91 9.09 -13.25
C LYS A 345 2.12 8.70 -12.41
N ARG A 346 2.01 7.65 -11.59
CA ARG A 346 3.13 7.12 -10.80
C ARG A 346 4.28 6.62 -11.69
N VAL A 347 3.95 5.95 -12.80
CA VAL A 347 4.96 5.53 -13.78
C VAL A 347 5.60 6.75 -14.44
N THR A 348 4.82 7.75 -14.88
CA THR A 348 5.38 9.00 -15.42
C THR A 348 6.35 9.65 -14.43
N GLU A 349 5.97 9.74 -13.15
CA GLU A 349 6.81 10.30 -12.11
C GLU A 349 8.12 9.52 -11.93
N LEU A 350 8.06 8.18 -11.93
CA LEU A 350 9.26 7.34 -11.90
C LEU A 350 10.19 7.64 -13.07
N LEU A 351 9.66 7.71 -14.28
CA LEU A 351 10.46 7.94 -15.49
C LEU A 351 11.19 9.27 -15.39
N ASN A 352 10.52 10.32 -14.91
CA ASN A 352 11.14 11.63 -14.69
C ASN A 352 12.24 11.59 -13.63
N LYS A 353 12.10 10.81 -12.55
CA LYS A 353 13.12 10.71 -11.50
C LYS A 353 14.35 9.89 -11.92
N VAL A 354 14.16 8.86 -12.75
CA VAL A 354 15.19 7.86 -13.05
C VAL A 354 15.92 8.15 -14.37
N LEU A 355 15.23 8.77 -15.33
CA LEU A 355 15.72 8.98 -16.70
C LEU A 355 15.77 10.46 -17.11
N GLY A 356 15.11 11.35 -16.38
CA GLY A 356 15.31 12.79 -16.45
C GLY A 356 16.52 13.20 -15.63
#